data_AF-A0A6P0RS91-F1
#
_entry.id   AF-A0A6P0RS91-F1
#
_cell.length_a   1.000
_cell.length_b   1.000
_cell.length_c   1.000
_cell.angle_alpha   90.00
_cell.angle_beta   90.00
_cell.angle_gamma   90.00
#
_symmetry.space_group_name_H-M   'P 1'
#
loop_
_entity.id
_entity.type
_entity.pdbx_description
1 polymer ?
#
loop_
_entity_poly.entity_id
_entity_poly.type
_entity_poly.pdbx_seq_one_letter_code
_entity_poly.pdbx_strand_id
1 'polypeptide(L)'
;PEIIRAVKAIANLASLRVTLEETYKQAIDLRPVIEALFSPEPLTPEQIEKATDKNFAKILMKFAEAKAARDKFLPVAEEAWEVLAPALPKGETKEDYGIDE
;
A
#
# COMPACT_ATOMS: atom_id res chain seq x y z
N PRO A 1 -26.60 -9.66 -4.47
CA PRO A 1 -25.83 -10.68 -5.21
C PRO A 1 -24.39 -10.77 -4.69
N GLU A 2 -23.85 -11.98 -4.61
CA GLU A 2 -22.51 -12.26 -4.07
C GLU A 2 -21.41 -11.55 -4.88
N ILE A 3 -21.49 -11.60 -6.21
CA ILE A 3 -20.58 -10.91 -7.14
C ILE A 3 -20.53 -9.40 -6.89
N ILE A 4 -21.68 -8.74 -6.65
CA ILE A 4 -21.71 -7.30 -6.37
C ILE A 4 -20.99 -6.97 -5.04
N ARG A 5 -21.10 -7.85 -4.03
CA ARG A 5 -20.36 -7.68 -2.77
C ARG A 5 -18.87 -7.87 -2.98
N ALA A 6 -18.48 -8.86 -3.79
CA ALA A 6 -17.09 -9.10 -4.14
C ALA A 6 -16.45 -7.89 -4.85
N VAL A 7 -17.14 -7.30 -5.84
CA VAL A 7 -16.68 -6.08 -6.52
C VAL A 7 -16.46 -4.94 -5.52
N LYS A 8 -17.38 -4.74 -4.57
CA LYS A 8 -17.23 -3.70 -3.54
C LYS A 8 -16.02 -3.95 -2.63
N ALA A 9 -15.74 -5.20 -2.28
CA ALA A 9 -14.57 -5.55 -1.48
C ALA A 9 -13.27 -5.27 -2.26
N ILE A 10 -13.19 -5.62 -3.54
CA ILE A 10 -12.03 -5.29 -4.39
C ILE A 10 -11.84 -3.77 -4.51
N ALA A 11 -12.92 -3.01 -4.72
CA ALA A 11 -12.85 -1.55 -4.77
C ALA A 11 -12.36 -0.94 -3.45
N ASN A 12 -12.80 -1.49 -2.30
CA ASN A 12 -12.33 -1.05 -1.00
C ASN A 12 -10.84 -1.35 -0.79
N LEU A 13 -10.38 -2.55 -1.17
CA LEU A 13 -8.95 -2.89 -1.13
C LEU A 13 -8.13 -1.92 -2.00
N ALA A 14 -8.62 -1.57 -3.20
CA ALA A 14 -7.95 -0.61 -4.06
C ALA A 14 -7.78 0.76 -3.38
N SER A 15 -8.84 1.27 -2.75
CA SER A 15 -8.77 2.52 -1.96
C SER A 15 -7.75 2.42 -0.82
N LEU A 16 -7.75 1.32 -0.06
CA LEU A 16 -6.79 1.11 1.03
C LEU A 16 -5.35 1.04 0.53
N ARG A 17 -5.11 0.43 -0.65
CA ARG A 17 -3.78 0.44 -1.28
C ARG A 17 -3.36 1.84 -1.69
N VAL A 18 -4.24 2.64 -2.29
CA VAL A 18 -3.90 4.03 -2.65
C VAL A 18 -3.52 4.84 -1.41
N THR A 19 -4.31 4.79 -0.34
CA THR A 19 -3.98 5.47 0.92
C THR A 19 -2.66 4.98 1.53
N LEU A 20 -2.38 3.67 1.47
CA LEU A 20 -1.10 3.14 1.92
C LEU A 20 0.08 3.69 1.10
N GLU A 21 -0.03 3.74 -0.23
CA GLU A 21 1.00 4.31 -1.09
C GLU A 21 1.24 5.81 -0.82
N GLU A 22 0.18 6.59 -0.59
CA GLU A 22 0.29 8.01 -0.26
C GLU A 22 0.96 8.27 1.08
N THR A 23 0.67 7.46 2.10
CA THR A 23 1.30 7.57 3.42
C THR A 23 2.71 6.99 3.42
N TYR A 24 2.97 5.95 2.64
CA TYR A 24 4.32 5.39 2.44
C TYR A 24 5.27 6.41 1.84
N LYS A 25 4.84 7.14 0.79
CA LYS A 25 5.64 8.22 0.19
C LYS A 25 6.02 9.32 1.17
N GLN A 26 5.20 9.58 2.18
CA GLN A 26 5.53 10.54 3.24
C GLN A 26 6.48 9.94 4.29
N ALA A 27 6.30 8.67 4.62
CA ALA A 27 7.10 7.99 5.63
C ALA A 27 8.52 7.62 5.15
N ILE A 28 8.71 7.36 3.86
CA ILE A 28 10.01 6.95 3.31
C ILE A 28 11.08 8.03 3.53
N ASP A 29 10.70 9.30 3.50
CA ASP A 29 11.60 10.44 3.73
C ASP A 29 12.10 10.53 5.19
N LEU A 30 11.42 9.84 6.12
CA LEU A 30 11.81 9.77 7.52
C LEU A 30 12.77 8.61 7.80
N ARG A 31 12.88 7.64 6.89
CA ARG A 31 13.72 6.46 7.07
C ARG A 31 15.19 6.79 7.40
N PRO A 32 15.87 7.72 6.70
CA PRO A 32 17.26 8.05 7.03
C PRO A 32 17.40 8.69 8.42
N VAL A 33 16.40 9.47 8.85
CA VAL A 33 16.37 10.06 10.19
C VAL A 33 16.22 8.96 11.24
N ILE A 34 15.30 8.01 11.02
CA ILE A 34 15.10 6.86 11.91
C ILE A 34 16.36 6.01 12.02
N GLU A 35 17.00 5.68 10.89
CA GLU A 35 18.25 4.91 10.87
C GLU A 35 19.37 5.65 11.63
N ALA A 36 19.46 6.97 11.49
CA ALA A 36 20.41 7.80 12.24
C ALA A 36 20.17 7.77 13.76
N LEU A 37 18.92 7.68 14.23
CA LEU A 37 18.62 7.56 15.67
C LEU A 37 19.18 6.29 16.32
N PHE A 38 19.45 5.24 15.53
CA PHE A 38 20.06 4.01 16.00
C PHE A 38 21.58 3.95 15.75
N SER A 39 22.13 4.95 15.06
CA SER A 39 23.56 5.06 14.80
C SER A 39 24.30 5.60 16.04
N PRO A 40 25.54 5.17 16.31
CA PRO A 40 26.39 5.79 17.33
C PRO A 40 26.94 7.16 16.92
N GLU A 41 26.80 7.55 15.65
CA GLU A 41 27.26 8.85 15.15
C GLU A 41 26.37 9.99 15.69
N PRO A 42 26.95 11.18 15.95
CA PRO A 42 26.16 12.35 16.33
C PRO A 42 25.14 12.72 15.24
N LEU A 43 23.91 13.02 15.65
CA LEU A 43 22.88 13.51 14.73
C LEU A 43 23.25 14.88 14.17
N THR A 44 22.95 15.11 12.89
CA THR A 44 23.05 16.43 12.28
C THR A 44 21.95 17.35 12.80
N PRO A 45 22.13 18.69 12.75
CA PRO A 45 21.07 19.63 13.13
C PRO A 45 19.74 19.39 12.41
N GLU A 46 19.80 19.04 11.12
CA GLU A 46 18.62 18.72 10.30
C GLU A 46 17.92 17.44 10.76
N GLN A 47 18.67 16.41 11.16
CA GLN A 47 18.12 15.18 11.72
C GLN A 47 17.46 15.43 13.08
N ILE A 48 18.06 16.27 13.93
CA ILE A 48 17.47 16.67 15.22
C ILE A 48 16.18 17.46 15.01
N GLU A 49 16.17 18.41 14.08
CA GLU A 49 14.98 19.19 13.75
C GLU A 49 13.85 18.28 13.26
N LYS A 50 14.13 17.40 12.30
CA LYS A 50 13.13 16.43 11.80
C LYS A 50 12.66 15.46 12.88
N ALA A 51 13.56 14.93 13.72
CA ALA A 51 13.21 13.98 14.77
C ALA A 51 12.36 14.61 15.88
N THR A 52 12.50 15.92 16.11
CA THR A 52 11.72 16.67 17.12
C THR A 52 10.45 17.32 16.56
N ASP A 53 10.25 17.32 15.24
CA ASP A 53 9.04 17.83 14.59
C ASP A 53 7.81 16.99 15.00
N LYS A 54 6.71 17.67 15.35
CA LYS A 54 5.43 17.02 15.70
C LYS A 54 4.85 16.17 14.56
N ASN A 55 5.19 16.49 13.32
CA ASN A 55 4.80 15.74 12.14
C ASN A 55 5.54 14.41 12.01
N PHE A 56 6.73 14.25 12.62
CA PHE A 56 7.49 13.00 12.57
C PHE A 56 6.67 11.80 13.05
N ALA A 57 6.19 11.87 14.30
CA ALA A 57 5.36 10.82 14.87
C ALA A 57 4.03 10.68 14.11
N LYS A 58 3.43 11.81 13.68
CA LYS A 58 2.15 11.81 12.96
C LYS A 58 2.23 11.10 11.60
N ILE A 59 3.30 11.32 10.83
CA ILE A 59 3.50 10.69 9.53
C ILE A 59 3.67 9.18 9.71
N LEU A 60 4.51 8.75 10.65
CA LEU A 60 4.72 7.33 10.93
C LEU A 60 3.44 6.64 11.42
N MET A 61 2.67 7.32 12.26
CA MET A 61 1.39 6.81 12.76
C MET A 61 0.38 6.63 11.62
N LYS A 62 0.23 7.62 10.73
CA LYS A 62 -0.63 7.50 9.54
C LYS A 62 -0.24 6.33 8.65
N PHE A 63 1.06 6.14 8.40
CA PHE A 63 1.55 5.00 7.63
C PHE A 63 1.21 3.67 8.32
N ALA A 64 1.47 3.58 9.64
CA ALA A 64 1.17 2.37 10.41
C ALA A 64 -0.34 2.04 10.40
N GLU A 65 -1.20 3.04 10.57
CA GLU A 65 -2.66 2.90 10.51
C GLU A 65 -3.13 2.44 9.13
N ALA A 66 -2.64 3.07 8.05
CA ALA A 66 -2.98 2.69 6.68
C ALA A 66 -2.53 1.25 6.36
N LYS A 67 -1.31 0.88 6.78
CA LYS A 67 -0.80 -0.47 6.62
C LYS A 67 -1.65 -1.50 7.39
N ALA A 68 -1.95 -1.21 8.65
CA ALA A 68 -2.78 -2.09 9.48
C ALA A 68 -4.20 -2.25 8.90
N ALA A 69 -4.80 -1.16 8.41
CA ALA A 69 -6.12 -1.20 7.78
C ALA A 69 -6.13 -2.06 6.52
N ARG A 70 -5.13 -1.90 5.64
CA ARG A 70 -4.97 -2.73 4.44
C ARG A 70 -4.75 -4.20 4.79
N ASP A 71 -3.84 -4.48 5.73
CA ASP A 71 -3.46 -5.85 6.07
C ASP A 71 -4.61 -6.59 6.76
N LYS A 72 -5.38 -5.90 7.61
CA LYS A 72 -6.61 -6.42 8.21
C LYS A 72 -7.69 -6.74 7.17
N PHE A 73 -7.80 -5.94 6.12
CA PHE A 73 -8.84 -6.09 5.09
C PHE A 73 -8.45 -7.06 3.97
N LEU A 74 -7.16 -7.36 3.81
CA LEU A 74 -6.66 -8.22 2.73
C LEU A 74 -7.39 -9.58 2.64
N PRO A 75 -7.59 -10.35 3.73
CA PRO A 75 -8.23 -11.66 3.64
C PRO A 75 -9.67 -11.57 3.08
N VAL A 76 -10.41 -10.52 3.44
CA VAL A 76 -11.77 -10.29 2.94
C VAL A 76 -11.77 -10.03 1.43
N ALA A 77 -10.75 -9.31 0.94
CA ALA A 77 -10.61 -9.04 -0.47
C ALA A 77 -10.12 -10.26 -1.26
N GLU A 78 -9.31 -11.13 -0.66
CA GLU A 78 -8.91 -12.42 -1.23
C GLU A 78 -10.11 -13.35 -1.38
N GLU A 79 -10.94 -13.50 -0.34
CA GLU A 79 -12.19 -14.26 -0.43
C GLU A 79 -13.14 -13.71 -1.50
N ALA A 80 -13.25 -12.38 -1.61
CA ALA A 80 -14.02 -11.73 -2.66
C ALA A 80 -13.46 -12.04 -4.06
N TRP A 81 -12.14 -12.13 -4.21
CA TRP A 81 -11.51 -12.45 -5.47
C TRP A 81 -11.86 -13.85 -5.95
N GLU A 82 -11.91 -14.85 -5.07
CA GLU A 82 -12.33 -16.22 -5.40
C GLU A 82 -13.75 -16.28 -6.00
N VAL A 83 -14.65 -15.38 -5.56
CA VAL A 83 -16.02 -15.27 -6.11
C VAL A 83 -16.03 -14.50 -7.44
N LEU A 84 -15.26 -13.42 -7.54
CA LEU A 84 -15.31 -12.52 -8.69
C LEU A 84 -14.54 -13.08 -9.89
N ALA A 85 -13.36 -13.64 -9.67
CA ALA A 85 -12.45 -14.12 -10.70
C ALA A 85 -13.11 -15.04 -11.74
N PRO A 86 -13.86 -16.11 -11.37
CA PRO A 86 -14.51 -16.98 -12.36
C PRO A 86 -15.67 -16.32 -13.10
N ALA A 87 -16.24 -15.23 -12.55
CA ALA A 87 -17.31 -14.48 -13.18
C ALA A 87 -16.81 -13.42 -14.18
N LEU A 88 -15.51 -13.13 -14.17
CA LEU A 88 -14.90 -12.22 -15.15
C LEU A 88 -14.71 -12.93 -16.48
N PRO A 89 -14.88 -12.21 -17.61
CA PRO A 89 -14.52 -12.76 -18.91
C PRO A 89 -13.04 -13.14 -18.90
N LYS A 90 -12.72 -14.36 -19.34
CA LYS A 90 -11.34 -14.76 -19.61
C LYS A 90 -10.83 -13.82 -20.70
N GLY A 91 -9.78 -13.05 -20.41
CA GLY A 91 -9.24 -12.10 -21.37
C GLY A 91 -8.88 -12.83 -22.67
N GLU A 92 -9.27 -12.25 -23.80
CA GLU A 92 -8.63 -12.57 -25.08
C GLU A 92 -7.18 -12.09 -24.98
N THR A 93 -6.26 -12.95 -24.56
CA THR A 93 -4.85 -12.77 -24.89
C THR A 93 -4.76 -12.86 -26.41
N LYS A 94 -4.70 -11.71 -27.07
CA LYS A 94 -4.22 -11.61 -28.45
C LYS A 94 -2.74 -12.01 -28.48
N GLU A 95 -2.49 -13.30 -28.40
CA GLU A 95 -1.28 -13.92 -28.94
C GLU A 95 -1.63 -14.35 -30.37
N ASP A 96 -1.74 -13.36 -31.26
CA ASP A 96 -1.75 -13.59 -32.71
C ASP A 96 -0.72 -12.65 -33.32
N TYR A 97 0.54 -13.05 -33.19
CA TYR A 97 1.57 -12.68 -34.15
C TYR A 97 1.83 -13.92 -35.01
N GLY A 98 0.91 -14.19 -35.94
CA GLY A 98 1.24 -14.94 -37.14
C GLY A 98 2.31 -14.18 -37.92
N ILE A 99 3.57 -14.59 -37.74
CA ILE A 99 4.60 -14.39 -38.76
C ILE A 99 4.56 -15.67 -39.58
N ASP A 100 3.78 -15.65 -40.67
CA ASP A 100 3.94 -16.63 -41.73
C ASP A 100 5.31 -16.37 -42.40
N GLU A 101 6.13 -17.42 -42.45
CA GLU A 101 7.43 -17.48 -43.14
C GLU A 101 7.27 -17.67 -44.66
#